data_AF-A0A6G3LPU6-F1
#
_entry.id   AF-A0A6G3LPU6-F1
#
_cell.length_a   1.000
_cell.length_b   1.000
_cell.length_c   1.000
_cell.angle_alpha   90.00
_cell.angle_beta   90.00
_cell.angle_gamma   90.00
#
_symmetry.space_group_name_H-M   'P 1'
#
loop_
_entity.id
_entity.type
_entity.pdbx_description
1 polymer ?
#
loop_
_entity_poly.entity_id
_entity_poly.type
_entity_poly.pdbx_seq_one_letter_code
_entity_poly.pdbx_strand_id
1 'polypeptide(L)'
;MTVFKIRDFELAGRIGTLITKGGQVETPAFFPVIDPIRQEVSISDIEEVGFRQVITNAYLLYKRFGDRARGEGIRRILGFNGTVMTDSGAYQLLEYGEIDIDQDTIIGYERDVGSDIAVILDHPTGDVSRAEAEESVKKTLENAISALKLIGPPEESKTVWVLPIQGGRYLDLVARSAEESSKLPYPMYAVGSPT
;
A
#
# COMPACT_ATOMS: atom_id res chain seq x y z
N MET A 1 6.52 -18.14 3.90
CA MET A 1 7.85 -17.68 3.44
C MET A 1 8.16 -16.36 4.11
N THR A 2 9.41 -16.09 4.49
CA THR A 2 9.80 -14.79 5.10
C THR A 2 9.76 -13.68 4.04
N VAL A 3 8.92 -12.67 4.25
CA VAL A 3 8.72 -11.53 3.32
C VAL A 3 9.88 -10.54 3.35
N PHE A 4 10.59 -10.40 4.49
CA PHE A 4 11.69 -9.43 4.65
C PHE A 4 12.90 -10.03 5.35
N LYS A 5 14.10 -9.81 4.82
CA LYS A 5 15.37 -10.29 5.40
C LYS A 5 16.31 -9.12 5.66
N ILE A 6 16.74 -8.95 6.91
CA ILE A 6 17.74 -7.94 7.28
C ILE A 6 19.13 -8.44 6.86
N ARG A 7 19.90 -7.57 6.21
CA ARG A 7 21.30 -7.79 5.80
C ARG A 7 22.27 -7.09 6.74
N ASP A 8 21.97 -5.84 7.07
CA ASP A 8 22.82 -4.98 7.90
C ASP A 8 21.95 -3.97 8.66
N PHE A 9 22.47 -3.40 9.75
CA PHE A 9 21.74 -2.41 10.54
C PHE A 9 22.68 -1.47 11.30
N GLU A 10 22.24 -0.23 11.48
CA GLU A 10 22.89 0.75 12.35
C GLU A 10 21.81 1.57 13.05
N LEU A 11 21.90 1.64 14.39
CA LEU A 11 20.85 2.21 15.24
C LEU A 11 19.48 1.56 14.91
N ALA A 12 18.47 2.37 14.54
CA ALA A 12 17.15 1.90 14.11
C ALA A 12 17.04 1.71 12.58
N GLY A 13 18.07 2.10 11.83
CA GLY A 13 18.15 1.92 10.38
C GLY A 13 18.55 0.49 10.02
N ARG A 14 18.05 -0.01 8.90
CA ARG A 14 18.36 -1.36 8.41
C ARG A 14 18.43 -1.40 6.90
N ILE A 15 19.39 -2.17 6.41
CA ILE A 15 19.44 -2.63 5.03
C ILE A 15 18.86 -4.03 5.00
N GLY A 16 17.98 -4.28 4.04
CA GLY A 16 17.36 -5.59 3.91
C GLY A 16 16.75 -5.82 2.55
N THR A 17 16.29 -7.05 2.32
CA THR A 17 15.66 -7.46 1.07
C THR A 17 14.19 -7.78 1.32
N LEU A 18 13.30 -7.01 0.69
CA LEU A 18 11.89 -7.30 0.58
C LEU A 18 11.67 -8.27 -0.59
N ILE A 19 11.02 -9.40 -0.32
CA ILE A 19 10.76 -10.45 -1.30
C ILE A 19 9.29 -10.38 -1.70
N THR A 20 9.04 -10.14 -2.98
CA THR A 20 7.69 -10.09 -3.56
C THR A 20 7.58 -11.07 -4.73
N LYS A 21 6.37 -11.33 -5.22
CA LYS A 21 6.19 -12.12 -6.46
C LYS A 21 6.77 -11.43 -7.70
N GLY A 22 6.94 -10.10 -7.65
CA GLY A 22 7.49 -9.28 -8.72
C GLY A 22 9.01 -9.14 -8.70
N GLY A 23 9.67 -9.69 -7.68
CA GLY A 23 11.12 -9.61 -7.52
C GLY A 23 11.53 -9.21 -6.12
N GLN A 24 12.82 -8.94 -5.97
CA GLN A 24 13.43 -8.52 -4.72
C GLN A 24 13.71 -7.03 -4.75
N VAL A 25 13.40 -6.33 -3.66
CA VAL A 25 13.67 -4.90 -3.48
C VAL A 25 14.64 -4.74 -2.32
N GLU A 26 15.83 -4.18 -2.58
CA GLU A 26 16.75 -3.79 -1.52
C GLU A 26 16.25 -2.51 -0.84
N THR A 27 16.23 -2.50 0.49
CA THR A 27 15.80 -1.37 1.32
C THR A 27 17.00 -0.72 2.00
N PRO A 28 17.00 0.60 2.26
CA PRO A 28 15.92 1.56 2.01
C PRO A 28 15.64 1.78 0.52
N ALA A 29 14.35 1.84 0.16
CA ALA A 29 13.91 1.93 -1.23
C ALA A 29 12.98 3.11 -1.42
N PHE A 30 13.17 3.83 -2.53
CA PHE A 30 12.21 4.80 -3.03
C PHE A 30 11.34 4.15 -4.11
N PHE A 31 10.04 4.44 -4.11
CA PHE A 31 9.06 3.96 -5.07
C PHE A 31 8.52 5.16 -5.85
N PRO A 32 8.98 5.40 -7.09
CA PRO A 32 8.40 6.41 -7.95
C PRO A 32 6.90 6.15 -8.16
N VAL A 33 6.10 7.21 -8.07
CA VAL A 33 4.66 7.14 -8.34
C VAL A 33 4.45 7.15 -9.86
N ILE A 34 3.70 6.18 -10.37
CA ILE A 34 3.15 6.20 -11.71
C ILE A 34 1.69 6.60 -11.60
N ASP A 35 1.35 7.77 -12.15
CA ASP A 35 -0.04 8.20 -12.30
C ASP A 35 -0.66 7.46 -13.50
N PRO A 36 -1.68 6.61 -13.28
CA PRO A 36 -2.26 5.81 -14.34
C PRO A 36 -3.11 6.66 -15.29
N ILE A 37 -3.32 7.95 -15.05
CA ILE A 37 -4.09 8.91 -15.87
C ILE A 37 -3.13 9.85 -16.62
N ARG A 38 -2.24 10.54 -15.91
CA ARG A 38 -1.34 11.56 -16.46
C ARG A 38 0.08 11.38 -15.94
N GLN A 39 0.86 10.60 -16.68
CA GLN A 39 2.27 10.40 -16.37
C GLN A 39 3.15 11.44 -17.05
N GLU A 40 3.92 12.21 -16.26
CA GLU A 40 4.85 13.25 -16.78
C GLU A 40 6.24 12.68 -17.10
N VAL A 41 6.76 11.78 -16.26
CA VAL A 41 8.06 11.12 -16.45
C VAL A 41 7.84 9.75 -17.10
N SER A 42 8.52 9.48 -18.21
CA SER A 42 8.31 8.23 -18.94
C SER A 42 8.79 7.02 -18.11
N ILE A 43 8.19 5.86 -18.36
CA ILE A 43 8.58 4.60 -17.69
C ILE A 43 10.02 4.23 -18.05
N SER A 44 10.46 4.51 -19.28
CA SER A 44 11.84 4.32 -19.70
C SER A 44 12.82 5.17 -18.89
N ASP A 45 12.48 6.43 -18.59
CA ASP A 45 13.35 7.29 -17.77
C ASP A 45 13.46 6.76 -16.33
N ILE A 46 12.34 6.27 -15.77
CA ILE A 46 12.31 5.63 -14.45
C ILE A 46 13.21 4.39 -14.42
N GLU A 47 13.14 3.54 -15.44
CA GLU A 47 13.99 2.35 -15.57
C GLU A 47 15.46 2.70 -15.81
N GLU A 48 15.76 3.76 -16.57
CA GLU A 48 17.12 4.23 -16.88
C GLU A 48 17.85 4.74 -15.63
N VAL A 49 17.13 5.44 -14.73
CA VAL A 49 17.67 5.84 -13.41
C VAL A 49 17.96 4.62 -12.52
N GLY A 50 17.43 3.45 -12.86
CA GLY A 50 17.70 2.19 -12.18
C GLY A 50 16.60 1.73 -11.22
N PHE A 51 15.41 2.37 -11.24
CA PHE A 51 14.29 1.92 -10.43
C PHE A 51 13.74 0.59 -10.97
N ARG A 52 13.61 -0.39 -10.08
CA ARG A 52 13.02 -1.71 -10.35
C ARG A 52 11.75 -1.94 -9.55
N GLN A 53 11.23 -0.87 -8.96
CA GLN A 53 10.03 -0.83 -8.16
C GLN A 53 9.32 0.50 -8.35
N VAL A 54 8.00 0.49 -8.35
CA VAL A 54 7.12 1.67 -8.51
C VAL A 54 5.85 1.49 -7.69
N ILE A 55 5.14 2.59 -7.43
CA ILE A 55 3.80 2.57 -6.84
C ILE A 55 2.80 3.23 -7.79
N THR A 56 1.56 2.73 -7.84
CA THR A 56 0.44 3.38 -8.53
C THR A 56 -0.80 3.35 -7.66
N ASN A 57 -1.85 4.06 -8.06
CA ASN A 57 -3.11 4.13 -7.33
C ASN A 57 -4.13 3.16 -7.94
N ALA A 58 -4.54 2.15 -7.18
CA ALA A 58 -5.46 1.12 -7.66
C ALA A 58 -6.87 1.67 -7.93
N TYR A 59 -7.32 2.69 -7.20
CA TYR A 59 -8.60 3.34 -7.46
C TYR A 59 -8.63 4.09 -8.80
N LEU A 60 -7.58 4.86 -9.11
CA LEU A 60 -7.47 5.55 -10.40
C LEU A 60 -7.30 4.55 -11.56
N LEU A 61 -6.55 3.47 -11.32
CA LEU A 61 -6.44 2.36 -12.26
C LEU A 61 -7.81 1.71 -12.53
N TYR A 62 -8.59 1.44 -11.47
CA TYR A 62 -9.94 0.90 -11.58
C TYR A 62 -10.86 1.85 -12.35
N LYS A 63 -10.85 3.15 -12.03
CA LYS A 63 -11.67 4.14 -12.75
C LYS A 63 -11.31 4.24 -14.24
N ARG A 64 -10.03 4.14 -14.61
CA ARG A 64 -9.58 4.30 -15.99
C ARG A 64 -9.70 3.01 -16.82
N PHE A 65 -9.43 1.86 -16.22
CA PHE A 65 -9.31 0.59 -16.93
C PHE A 65 -10.46 -0.38 -16.62
N GLY A 66 -11.16 -0.21 -15.49
CA GLY A 66 -12.20 -1.14 -15.04
C GLY A 66 -11.68 -2.57 -14.96
N ASP A 67 -12.55 -3.53 -15.23
CA ASP A 67 -12.23 -4.95 -15.16
C ASP A 67 -11.24 -5.46 -16.21
N ARG A 68 -11.00 -4.72 -17.31
CA ARG A 68 -10.00 -5.15 -18.32
C ARG A 68 -8.62 -5.34 -17.71
N ALA A 69 -8.32 -4.55 -16.66
CA ALA A 69 -7.05 -4.59 -15.98
C ALA A 69 -6.76 -5.94 -15.30
N ARG A 70 -7.81 -6.65 -14.86
CA ARG A 70 -7.69 -7.96 -14.22
C ARG A 70 -7.16 -9.01 -15.19
N GLY A 71 -7.51 -8.91 -16.48
CA GLY A 71 -7.04 -9.83 -17.52
C GLY A 71 -5.68 -9.47 -18.13
N GLU A 72 -5.36 -8.18 -18.21
CA GLU A 72 -4.10 -7.70 -18.79
C GLU A 72 -2.91 -7.75 -17.81
N GLY A 73 -3.19 -7.50 -16.53
CA GLY A 73 -2.19 -7.41 -15.47
C GLY A 73 -1.51 -6.05 -15.37
N ILE A 74 -1.26 -5.60 -14.14
CA ILE A 74 -0.79 -4.24 -13.81
C ILE A 74 0.51 -3.86 -14.52
N ARG A 75 1.48 -4.78 -14.62
CA ARG A 75 2.75 -4.53 -15.31
C ARG A 75 2.59 -4.21 -16.80
N ARG A 76 1.68 -4.91 -17.47
CA ARG A 76 1.39 -4.69 -18.88
C ARG A 76 0.72 -3.33 -19.09
N ILE A 77 -0.22 -2.99 -18.21
CA ILE A 77 -0.94 -1.72 -18.24
C ILE A 77 0.01 -0.54 -18.02
N LEU A 78 0.92 -0.68 -17.05
CA LEU A 78 1.92 0.36 -16.74
C LEU A 78 3.11 0.33 -17.70
N GLY A 79 3.30 -0.72 -18.50
CA GLY A 79 4.51 -0.91 -19.30
C GLY A 79 5.79 -1.08 -18.47
N PHE A 80 5.67 -1.55 -17.23
CA PHE A 80 6.79 -1.66 -16.27
C PHE A 80 6.96 -3.11 -15.79
N ASN A 81 8.17 -3.65 -15.92
CA ASN A 81 8.43 -5.08 -15.64
C ASN A 81 8.91 -5.39 -14.21
N GLY A 82 9.10 -4.37 -13.37
CA GLY A 82 9.57 -4.53 -11.99
C GLY A 82 8.48 -4.86 -10.97
N THR A 83 8.80 -4.57 -9.70
CA THR A 83 7.87 -4.69 -8.57
C THR A 83 6.87 -3.54 -8.56
N VAL A 84 5.58 -3.84 -8.50
CA VAL A 84 4.52 -2.82 -8.48
C VAL A 84 3.78 -2.87 -7.15
N MET A 85 3.81 -1.75 -6.44
CA MET A 85 2.97 -1.49 -5.29
C MET A 85 1.68 -0.77 -5.73
N THR A 86 0.55 -1.09 -5.10
CA THR A 86 -0.68 -0.31 -5.24
C THR A 86 -1.08 0.32 -3.93
N ASP A 87 -1.48 1.59 -4.02
CA ASP A 87 -2.23 2.28 -2.99
C ASP A 87 -3.74 2.09 -3.23
N SER A 88 -4.52 1.87 -2.18
CA SER A 88 -5.97 1.63 -2.24
C SER A 88 -6.76 2.84 -2.72
N GLY A 89 -6.14 4.03 -2.70
CA GLY A 89 -6.80 5.29 -3.01
C GLY A 89 -7.44 5.96 -1.80
N ALA A 90 -7.04 5.55 -0.60
CA ALA A 90 -7.45 6.21 0.64
C ALA A 90 -7.04 7.70 0.67
N TYR A 91 -5.97 8.09 -0.03
CA TYR A 91 -5.60 9.51 -0.19
C TYR A 91 -6.73 10.35 -0.83
N GLN A 92 -7.55 9.77 -1.71
CA GLN A 92 -8.70 10.49 -2.27
C GLN A 92 -9.80 10.75 -1.23
N LEU A 93 -9.90 9.97 -0.15
CA LEU A 93 -10.76 10.31 1.00
C LEU A 93 -10.30 11.60 1.68
N LEU A 94 -8.99 11.85 1.76
CA LEU A 94 -8.46 13.10 2.31
C LEU A 94 -8.71 14.31 1.42
N GLU A 95 -8.49 14.18 0.10
CA GLU A 95 -8.64 15.31 -0.83
C GLU A 95 -10.09 15.64 -1.18
N TYR A 96 -10.92 14.63 -1.37
CA TYR A 96 -12.27 14.79 -1.94
C TYR A 96 -13.40 14.39 -1.00
N GLY A 97 -13.10 13.83 0.18
CA GLY A 97 -14.08 13.47 1.21
C GLY A 97 -14.88 12.19 0.94
N GLU A 98 -14.89 11.67 -0.29
CA GLU A 98 -15.61 10.46 -0.67
C GLU A 98 -14.81 9.58 -1.64
N ILE A 99 -14.84 8.27 -1.41
CA ILE A 99 -14.39 7.25 -2.35
C ILE A 99 -15.58 6.35 -2.67
N ASP A 100 -15.97 6.31 -3.94
CA ASP A 100 -17.07 5.45 -4.42
C ASP A 100 -16.53 4.05 -4.77
N ILE A 101 -15.90 3.39 -3.79
CA ILE A 101 -15.46 1.99 -3.89
C ILE A 101 -15.41 1.38 -2.50
N ASP A 102 -15.94 0.17 -2.37
CA ASP A 102 -15.86 -0.58 -1.12
C ASP A 102 -14.55 -1.39 -1.02
N GLN A 103 -14.25 -1.84 0.19
CA GLN A 103 -13.04 -2.59 0.50
C GLN A 103 -12.94 -3.92 -0.28
N ASP A 104 -14.05 -4.64 -0.44
CA ASP A 104 -14.07 -5.94 -1.11
C ASP A 104 -13.71 -5.76 -2.58
N THR A 105 -14.25 -4.72 -3.21
CA THR A 105 -13.96 -4.36 -4.59
C THR A 105 -12.49 -3.99 -4.78
N ILE A 106 -11.93 -3.09 -3.96
CA ILE A 106 -10.52 -2.65 -4.13
C ILE A 106 -9.53 -3.77 -3.83
N ILE A 107 -9.71 -4.54 -2.75
CA ILE A 107 -8.82 -5.66 -2.40
C ILE A 107 -8.89 -6.76 -3.46
N GLY A 108 -10.10 -7.05 -3.97
CA GLY A 108 -10.29 -7.97 -5.08
C GLY A 108 -9.58 -7.46 -6.33
N TYR A 109 -9.68 -6.16 -6.63
CA TYR A 109 -9.06 -5.54 -7.78
C TYR A 109 -7.53 -5.61 -7.72
N GLU A 110 -6.90 -5.16 -6.62
CA GLU A 110 -5.44 -5.20 -6.43
C GLU A 110 -4.85 -6.61 -6.57
N ARG A 111 -5.57 -7.61 -6.04
CA ARG A 111 -5.20 -9.02 -6.19
C ARG A 111 -5.22 -9.46 -7.64
N ASP A 112 -6.30 -9.16 -8.34
CA ASP A 112 -6.57 -9.68 -9.68
C ASP A 112 -5.75 -8.98 -10.76
N VAL A 113 -5.50 -7.66 -10.62
CA VAL A 113 -4.53 -6.97 -11.48
C VAL A 113 -3.10 -7.41 -11.21
N GLY A 114 -2.87 -8.10 -10.09
CA GLY A 114 -1.60 -8.74 -9.78
C GLY A 114 -0.60 -7.80 -9.09
N SER A 115 -1.04 -6.89 -8.23
CA SER A 115 -0.16 -6.08 -7.37
C SER A 115 0.79 -6.94 -6.54
N ASP A 116 2.06 -6.56 -6.47
CA ASP A 116 3.06 -7.29 -5.68
C ASP A 116 3.02 -6.92 -4.21
N ILE A 117 2.77 -5.64 -3.95
CA ILE A 117 2.54 -5.03 -2.65
C ILE A 117 1.23 -4.27 -2.78
N ALA A 118 0.33 -4.38 -1.82
CA ALA A 118 -0.97 -3.71 -1.88
C ALA A 118 -1.34 -3.16 -0.51
N VAL A 119 -1.77 -1.90 -0.47
CA VAL A 119 -2.24 -1.23 0.75
C VAL A 119 -3.73 -1.51 0.89
N ILE A 120 -4.18 -1.96 2.06
CA ILE A 120 -5.61 -2.09 2.29
C ILE A 120 -6.30 -0.70 2.32
N LEU A 121 -7.63 -0.67 2.29
CA LEU A 121 -8.36 0.58 2.45
C LEU A 121 -8.28 1.07 3.91
N ASP A 122 -7.58 2.17 4.14
CA ASP A 122 -7.51 2.84 5.45
C ASP A 122 -8.27 4.17 5.45
N HIS A 123 -8.31 4.81 6.62
CA HIS A 123 -8.85 6.16 6.78
C HIS A 123 -7.70 7.08 7.17
N PRO A 124 -7.12 7.82 6.21
CA PRO A 124 -5.95 8.60 6.50
C PRO A 124 -6.29 9.78 7.42
N THR A 125 -5.41 10.07 8.38
CA THR A 125 -5.73 11.01 9.47
C THR A 125 -5.64 12.48 9.04
N GLY A 126 -4.53 12.90 8.45
CA GLY A 126 -4.26 14.31 8.13
C GLY A 126 -4.12 15.21 9.37
N ASP A 127 -4.17 16.52 9.17
CA ASP A 127 -4.13 17.52 10.25
C ASP A 127 -5.55 17.83 10.75
N VAL A 128 -6.02 17.00 11.68
CA VAL A 128 -7.41 17.02 12.19
C VAL A 128 -7.47 17.09 13.72
N SER A 129 -8.68 17.26 14.27
CA SER A 129 -8.89 17.22 15.71
C SER A 129 -8.56 15.84 16.29
N ARG A 130 -8.30 15.78 17.61
CA ARG A 130 -8.03 14.51 18.29
C ARG A 130 -9.18 13.50 18.13
N ALA A 131 -10.42 13.97 18.14
CA ALA A 131 -11.60 13.12 17.96
C ALA A 131 -11.65 12.50 16.55
N GLU A 132 -11.34 13.29 15.52
CA GLU A 132 -11.26 12.81 14.14
C GLU A 132 -10.10 11.82 13.96
N ALA A 133 -8.94 12.07 14.58
CA ALA A 133 -7.82 11.14 14.58
C ALA A 133 -8.10 9.83 15.34
N GLU A 134 -8.88 9.89 16.43
CA GLU A 134 -9.33 8.67 17.13
C GLU A 134 -10.24 7.83 16.24
N GLU A 135 -11.15 8.47 15.50
CA GLU A 135 -12.05 7.80 14.57
C GLU A 135 -11.31 7.24 13.35
N SER A 136 -10.31 7.94 12.81
CA SER A 136 -9.49 7.44 11.70
C SER A 136 -8.72 6.18 12.07
N VAL A 137 -8.12 6.14 13.27
CA VAL A 137 -7.45 4.96 13.83
C VAL A 137 -8.44 3.82 14.01
N LYS A 138 -9.61 4.09 14.58
CA LYS A 138 -10.64 3.08 14.80
C LYS A 138 -11.10 2.45 13.48
N LYS A 139 -11.51 3.27 12.50
CA LYS A 139 -11.99 2.76 11.20
C LYS A 139 -10.89 2.01 10.43
N THR A 140 -9.65 2.48 10.51
CA THR A 140 -8.51 1.79 9.89
C THR A 140 -8.32 0.38 10.48
N LEU A 141 -8.41 0.24 11.81
CA LEU A 141 -8.33 -1.07 12.48
C LEU A 141 -9.55 -1.97 12.17
N GLU A 142 -10.75 -1.41 12.06
CA GLU A 142 -11.96 -2.15 11.65
C GLU A 142 -11.81 -2.70 10.22
N ASN A 143 -11.36 -1.86 9.29
CA ASN A 143 -11.04 -2.26 7.91
C ASN A 143 -9.95 -3.33 7.88
N ALA A 144 -8.88 -3.15 8.66
CA ALA A 144 -7.79 -4.11 8.81
C ALA A 144 -8.27 -5.51 9.20
N ILE A 145 -9.15 -5.60 10.19
CA ILE A 145 -9.71 -6.87 10.66
C ILE A 145 -10.61 -7.48 9.60
N SER A 146 -11.45 -6.66 8.95
CA SER A 146 -12.35 -7.12 7.89
C SER A 146 -11.59 -7.64 6.67
N ALA A 147 -10.51 -6.96 6.28
CA ALA A 147 -9.67 -7.29 5.13
C ALA A 147 -9.01 -8.67 5.26
N LEU A 148 -8.72 -9.15 6.48
CA LEU A 148 -8.15 -10.49 6.72
C LEU A 148 -8.98 -11.62 6.09
N LYS A 149 -10.32 -11.48 6.06
CA LYS A 149 -11.22 -12.47 5.45
C LYS A 149 -11.03 -12.53 3.93
N LEU A 150 -10.63 -11.42 3.33
CA LEU A 150 -10.44 -11.30 1.90
C LEU A 150 -9.04 -11.74 1.51
N ILE A 151 -8.00 -11.19 2.16
CA ILE A 151 -6.60 -11.36 1.74
C ILE A 151 -6.02 -12.73 2.08
N GLY A 152 -6.67 -13.46 3.00
CA GLY A 152 -6.24 -14.77 3.46
C GLY A 152 -4.98 -14.70 4.34
N PRO A 153 -4.45 -15.86 4.75
CA PRO A 153 -3.23 -15.89 5.55
C PRO A 153 -2.00 -15.45 4.70
N PRO A 154 -1.04 -14.71 5.28
CA PRO A 154 0.12 -14.18 4.55
C PRO A 154 0.95 -15.24 3.81
N GLU A 155 1.05 -16.44 4.37
CA GLU A 155 1.79 -17.56 3.81
C GLU A 155 1.18 -18.12 2.51
N GLU A 156 -0.11 -17.90 2.28
CA GLU A 156 -0.82 -18.30 1.07
C GLU A 156 -0.97 -17.15 0.07
N SER A 157 -0.81 -15.90 0.54
CA SER A 157 -0.95 -14.72 -0.30
C SER A 157 0.28 -14.49 -1.17
N LYS A 158 0.07 -14.27 -2.47
CA LYS A 158 1.14 -13.86 -3.40
C LYS A 158 1.47 -12.37 -3.29
N THR A 159 0.57 -11.59 -2.69
CA THR A 159 0.68 -10.14 -2.53
C THR A 159 1.10 -9.82 -1.11
N VAL A 160 2.06 -8.91 -0.95
CA VAL A 160 2.46 -8.39 0.35
C VAL A 160 1.47 -7.31 0.74
N TRP A 161 0.57 -7.63 1.67
CA TRP A 161 -0.43 -6.68 2.15
C TRP A 161 0.16 -5.72 3.19
N VAL A 162 -0.13 -4.44 3.01
CA VAL A 162 0.37 -3.35 3.84
C VAL A 162 -0.77 -2.81 4.69
N LEU A 163 -0.49 -2.70 5.99
CA LEU A 163 -1.38 -2.07 6.95
C LEU A 163 -0.88 -0.65 7.32
N PRO A 164 -1.64 0.40 7.00
CA PRO A 164 -1.31 1.75 7.45
C PRO A 164 -1.52 1.93 8.96
N ILE A 165 -0.54 2.53 9.62
CA ILE A 165 -0.60 3.02 11.00
C ILE A 165 -1.03 4.48 10.97
N GLN A 166 -2.13 4.80 11.64
CA GLN A 166 -2.75 6.12 11.65
C GLN A 166 -2.64 6.80 13.02
N GLY A 167 -3.02 8.07 13.11
CA GLY A 167 -2.98 8.86 14.35
C GLY A 167 -2.49 10.30 14.19
N GLY A 168 -1.93 10.65 13.02
CA GLY A 168 -1.43 12.00 12.71
C GLY A 168 -0.42 12.50 13.75
N ARG A 169 -0.53 13.76 14.15
CA ARG A 169 0.32 14.38 15.20
C ARG A 169 0.16 13.82 16.61
N TYR A 170 -0.85 12.99 16.88
CA TYR A 170 -1.14 12.48 18.23
C TYR A 170 -0.37 11.17 18.46
N LEU A 171 0.83 11.29 19.05
CA LEU A 171 1.75 10.15 19.23
C LEU A 171 1.16 9.01 20.08
N ASP A 172 0.27 9.31 21.03
CA ASP A 172 -0.47 8.29 21.79
C ASP A 172 -1.38 7.46 20.89
N LEU A 173 -2.00 8.08 19.89
CA LEU A 173 -2.85 7.39 18.91
C LEU A 173 -2.02 6.59 17.92
N VAL A 174 -0.87 7.10 17.47
CA VAL A 174 0.07 6.37 16.61
C VAL A 174 0.60 5.13 17.33
N ALA A 175 0.98 5.26 18.61
CA ALA A 175 1.44 4.14 19.43
C ALA A 175 0.34 3.09 19.60
N ARG A 176 -0.90 3.51 19.93
CA ARG A 176 -2.06 2.62 20.02
C ARG A 176 -2.34 1.90 18.69
N SER A 177 -2.33 2.64 17.58
CA SER A 177 -2.54 2.08 16.24
C SER A 177 -1.49 1.03 15.92
N ALA A 178 -0.20 1.31 16.18
CA ALA A 178 0.90 0.37 15.97
C ALA A 178 0.78 -0.88 16.86
N GLU A 179 0.43 -0.72 18.14
CA GLU A 179 0.27 -1.83 19.08
C GLU A 179 -0.86 -2.78 18.65
N GLU A 180 -2.04 -2.26 18.34
CA GLU A 180 -3.17 -3.07 17.88
C GLU A 180 -2.87 -3.73 16.52
N SER A 181 -2.26 -2.98 15.62
CA SER A 181 -1.82 -3.46 14.30
C SER A 181 -0.86 -4.63 14.39
N SER A 182 0.08 -4.59 15.34
CA SER A 182 1.09 -5.64 15.52
C SER A 182 0.51 -7.01 15.92
N LYS A 183 -0.73 -7.03 16.41
CA LYS A 183 -1.46 -8.25 16.77
C LYS A 183 -2.12 -8.90 15.56
N LEU A 184 -2.19 -8.19 14.43
CA LEU A 184 -2.76 -8.68 13.18
C LEU A 184 -1.67 -9.30 12.31
N PRO A 185 -1.98 -10.33 11.50
CA PRO A 185 -0.99 -11.04 10.71
C PRO A 185 -0.63 -10.27 9.42
N TYR A 186 -0.32 -8.97 9.47
CA TYR A 186 0.15 -8.24 8.29
C TYR A 186 1.67 -8.36 8.15
N PRO A 187 2.20 -8.64 6.94
CA PRO A 187 3.64 -8.77 6.72
C PRO A 187 4.37 -7.42 6.63
N MET A 188 3.65 -6.32 6.38
CA MET A 188 4.21 -5.00 6.20
C MET A 188 3.29 -3.92 6.79
N TYR A 189 3.90 -2.91 7.39
CA TYR A 189 3.22 -1.77 8.01
C TYR A 189 3.76 -0.47 7.41
N ALA A 190 2.87 0.47 7.09
CA ALA A 190 3.24 1.80 6.63
C ALA A 190 2.86 2.84 7.69
N VAL A 191 3.59 3.94 7.77
CA VAL A 191 3.17 5.08 8.60
C VAL A 191 2.33 6.00 7.72
N GLY A 192 1.04 6.09 8.01
CA GLY A 192 0.06 6.86 7.24
C GLY A 192 -0.09 8.29 7.74
N SER A 193 -0.22 9.23 6.80
CA SER A 193 -0.46 10.66 7.02
C SER A 193 0.30 11.28 8.21
N PRO A 194 1.65 11.20 8.25
CA PRO A 194 2.41 11.92 9.26
C PRO A 194 2.34 13.43 8.97
N THR A 195 1.44 14.14 9.65
CA THR A 195 1.43 15.60 9.76
C THR A 195 1.37 15.97 11.23
#